data_AF-A0A2N2PQ10-F1
#
_entry.id   AF-A0A2N2PQ10-F1
#
_cell.length_a   1.000
_cell.length_b   1.000
_cell.length_c   1.000
_cell.angle_alpha   90.00
_cell.angle_beta   90.00
_cell.angle_gamma   90.00
#
_symmetry.space_group_name_H-M   'P 1'
#
loop_
_entity.id
_entity.type
_entity.pdbx_description
1 polymer ?
#
loop_
_entity_poly.entity_id
_entity_poly.type
_entity_poly.pdbx_seq_one_letter_code
_entity_poly.pdbx_strand_id
1 'polypeptide(L)'
;MKPPAEPPPRDLVVLVADKNMEATIAGLLERSQSLGITPITCDLFVHPHRDPGCLNEADDFLRSLAGAYRYALVLFDHQCCQP
;
A
#
# COMPACT_ATOMS: atom_id res chain seq x y z
N MET A 1 1.43 -24.34 27.20
CA MET A 1 0.84 -24.35 25.84
C MET A 1 1.29 -23.07 25.16
N LYS A 2 2.17 -23.13 24.16
CA LYS A 2 2.60 -21.93 23.41
C LYS A 2 1.41 -21.52 22.52
N PRO A 3 0.99 -20.25 22.50
CA PRO A 3 -0.03 -19.80 21.55
C PRO A 3 0.43 -20.16 20.12
N PRO A 4 -0.50 -20.46 19.19
CA PRO A 4 -0.15 -20.67 17.80
C PRO A 4 0.67 -19.47 17.33
N ALA A 5 1.81 -19.73 16.70
CA ALA A 5 2.61 -18.65 16.13
C ALA A 5 1.72 -17.90 15.15
N GLU A 6 1.56 -16.59 15.36
CA GLU A 6 0.85 -15.73 14.40
C GLU A 6 1.51 -15.91 13.03
N PRO A 7 0.71 -16.00 11.95
CA PRO A 7 1.26 -16.09 10.61
C PRO A 7 2.22 -14.90 10.38
N PRO A 8 3.35 -15.11 9.69
CA PRO A 8 4.29 -14.03 9.45
C PRO A 8 3.56 -12.85 8.76
N PRO A 9 3.83 -11.60 9.18
CA PRO A 9 3.20 -10.43 8.57
C PRO A 9 3.51 -10.39 7.08
N ARG A 10 2.53 -9.93 6.29
CA ARG A 10 2.72 -9.68 4.85
C ARG A 10 3.74 -8.57 4.64
N ASP A 11 4.36 -8.52 3.48
CA ASP A 11 5.49 -7.61 3.28
C ASP A 11 5.05 -6.14 3.19
N LEU A 12 4.01 -5.84 2.41
CA LEU A 12 3.66 -4.47 2.05
C LEU A 12 2.13 -4.25 1.99
N VAL A 13 1.66 -3.15 2.56
CA VAL A 13 0.35 -2.58 2.23
C VAL A 13 0.55 -1.31 1.41
N VAL A 14 -0.19 -1.17 0.31
CA VAL A 14 -0.17 0.03 -0.53
C VAL A 14 -1.54 0.69 -0.50
N LEU A 15 -1.56 1.96 -0.12
CA LEU A 15 -2.74 2.82 -0.17
C LEU A 15 -2.58 3.82 -1.32
N VAL A 16 -3.49 3.81 -2.28
CA VAL A 16 -3.42 4.68 -3.46
C VAL A 16 -4.64 5.58 -3.58
N ALA A 17 -4.52 6.70 -4.31
CA ALA A 17 -5.61 7.65 -4.49
C ALA A 17 -6.69 7.17 -5.47
N ASP A 18 -6.34 6.36 -6.48
CA ASP A 18 -7.29 5.91 -7.50
C ASP A 18 -6.99 4.51 -8.06
N LYS A 19 -7.89 4.05 -8.93
CA LYS A 19 -7.82 2.73 -9.57
C LYS A 19 -6.76 2.62 -10.66
N ASN A 20 -6.34 3.72 -11.28
CA ASN A 20 -5.25 3.70 -12.26
C ASN A 20 -3.92 3.48 -11.54
N MET A 21 -3.70 4.15 -10.41
CA MET A 21 -2.54 3.92 -9.55
C MET A 21 -2.54 2.49 -9.00
N GLU A 22 -3.69 1.98 -8.55
CA GLU A 22 -3.82 0.58 -8.10
C GLU A 22 -3.38 -0.39 -9.19
N ALA A 23 -3.94 -0.26 -10.40
CA ALA A 23 -3.60 -1.12 -11.53
C ALA A 23 -2.12 -1.00 -11.94
N THR A 24 -1.55 0.22 -11.86
CA THR A 24 -0.14 0.46 -12.18
C THR A 24 0.77 -0.24 -11.19
N ILE A 25 0.52 -0.10 -9.89
CA ILE A 25 1.33 -0.76 -8.86
C ILE A 25 1.13 -2.28 -8.89
N ALA A 26 -0.10 -2.77 -9.11
CA ALA A 26 -0.35 -4.20 -9.26
C ALA A 26 0.46 -4.79 -10.41
N GLY A 27 0.38 -4.20 -11.61
CA GLY A 27 1.14 -4.67 -12.78
C GLY A 27 2.66 -4.54 -12.62
N LEU A 28 3.13 -3.55 -11.85
CA LEU A 28 4.55 -3.39 -11.52
C LEU A 28 5.04 -4.51 -10.61
N LEU A 29 4.29 -4.81 -9.54
CA LEU A 29 4.67 -5.79 -8.52
C LEU A 29 4.54 -7.24 -9.01
N GLU A 30 3.59 -7.52 -9.92
CA GLU A 30 3.50 -8.81 -10.62
C GLU A 30 4.78 -9.13 -11.41
N ARG A 31 5.53 -8.10 -11.83
CA ARG A 31 6.77 -8.23 -12.63
C ARG A 31 8.02 -8.02 -11.79
N SER A 32 8.03 -8.50 -10.55
CA SER A 32 9.20 -8.46 -9.64
C SER A 32 10.53 -8.86 -10.31
N GLN A 33 10.51 -9.86 -11.18
CA GLN A 33 11.69 -10.29 -11.95
C GLN A 33 12.24 -9.21 -12.88
N SER A 34 11.38 -8.46 -13.57
CA SER A 34 11.80 -7.36 -14.46
C SER A 34 12.38 -6.16 -13.69
N LEU A 35 12.05 -6.04 -12.40
CA LEU A 35 12.58 -5.02 -11.50
C LEU A 35 13.86 -5.46 -10.78
N GLY A 36 14.26 -6.73 -10.91
CA GLY A 36 15.41 -7.28 -10.20
C GLY A 36 15.21 -7.36 -8.68
N ILE A 37 13.96 -7.39 -8.21
CA ILE A 37 13.61 -7.50 -6.79
C ILE A 37 13.06 -8.90 -6.49
N THR A 38 13.11 -9.30 -5.22
CA THR A 38 12.39 -10.51 -4.78
C THR A 38 10.88 -10.27 -4.84
N PRO A 39 10.08 -11.30 -5.13
CA PRO A 39 8.63 -11.20 -5.00
C PRO A 39 8.25 -10.74 -3.60
N ILE A 40 7.34 -9.77 -3.52
CA ILE A 40 6.79 -9.25 -2.26
C ILE A 40 5.31 -9.56 -2.18
N THR A 41 4.85 -9.97 -1.01
CA THR A 41 3.41 -10.12 -0.74
C THR A 41 2.82 -8.75 -0.43
N CYS A 42 1.83 -8.32 -1.23
CA CYS A 42 1.23 -7.01 -1.08
C CYS A 42 -0.28 -6.99 -1.22
N ASP A 43 -0.92 -6.12 -0.43
CA ASP A 43 -2.33 -5.77 -0.59
C ASP A 43 -2.44 -4.31 -1.02
N LEU A 44 -3.31 -4.03 -1.99
CA LEU A 44 -3.56 -2.67 -2.49
C LEU A 44 -4.97 -2.23 -2.10
N PHE A 45 -5.08 -0.98 -1.66
CA PHE A 45 -6.33 -0.32 -1.32
C PHE A 45 -6.41 1.03 -2.00
N VAL A 46 -7.60 1.39 -2.50
CA VAL A 46 -7.89 2.75 -2.94
C VAL A 46 -8.52 3.50 -1.77
N HIS A 47 -7.97 4.66 -1.40
CA HIS A 47 -8.55 5.45 -0.33
C HIS A 47 -9.92 6.00 -0.75
N PRO A 48 -10.98 5.86 0.08
CA PRO A 48 -12.33 6.33 -0.27
C PRO A 48 -12.39 7.82 -0.61
N HIS A 49 -11.59 8.61 0.10
CA HIS A 49 -11.46 10.05 -0.09
C HIS A 49 -10.34 10.46 -1.07
N ARG A 50 -9.79 9.53 -1.88
CA ARG A 50 -8.76 9.78 -2.91
C ARG A 50 -7.54 10.55 -2.37
N ASP A 51 -6.97 11.47 -3.15
CA ASP A 51 -5.77 12.24 -2.76
C ASP A 51 -5.90 12.97 -1.43
N PRO A 52 -7.00 13.72 -1.14
CA PRO A 52 -7.17 14.34 0.19
C PRO A 52 -7.11 13.32 1.33
N GLY A 53 -7.67 12.13 1.12
CA GLY A 53 -7.63 11.08 2.13
C GLY A 53 -6.27 10.43 2.28
N CYS A 54 -5.56 10.17 1.18
CA CYS A 54 -4.17 9.71 1.23
C CYS A 54 -3.26 10.71 1.95
N LEU A 55 -3.49 12.01 1.77
CA LEU A 55 -2.70 13.07 2.41
C LEU A 55 -3.01 13.23 3.91
N ASN A 56 -4.30 13.23 4.27
CA ASN A 56 -4.75 13.68 5.60
C ASN A 56 -5.21 12.54 6.52
N GLU A 57 -5.53 11.36 5.98
CA GLU A 57 -6.23 10.28 6.70
C GLU A 57 -5.55 8.90 6.52
N ALA A 58 -4.41 8.84 5.81
CA ALA A 58 -3.74 7.57 5.53
C ALA A 58 -3.23 6.88 6.80
N ASP A 59 -2.79 7.63 7.80
CA ASP A 59 -2.34 7.06 9.08
C ASP A 59 -3.50 6.41 9.85
N ASP A 60 -4.67 7.04 9.88
CA ASP A 60 -5.86 6.49 10.51
C ASP A 60 -6.35 5.23 9.76
N PHE A 61 -6.32 5.23 8.43
CA PHE A 61 -6.62 4.03 7.62
C PHE A 61 -5.65 2.89 7.93
N LEU A 62 -4.34 3.17 7.89
CA LEU A 62 -3.28 2.17 8.02
C LEU A 62 -3.07 1.68 9.47
N ARG A 63 -3.54 2.42 10.47
CA ARG A 63 -3.40 2.05 11.89
C ARG A 63 -3.95 0.66 12.18
N SER A 64 -5.08 0.30 11.57
CA SER A 64 -5.69 -1.03 11.72
C SER A 64 -4.87 -2.17 11.10
N LEU A 65 -3.95 -1.84 10.19
CA LEU A 65 -3.13 -2.78 9.43
C LEU A 65 -1.68 -2.85 9.94
N ALA A 66 -1.26 -1.95 10.84
CA ALA A 66 0.12 -1.82 11.29
C ALA A 66 0.74 -3.10 11.89
N GLY A 67 -0.08 -4.00 12.45
CA GLY A 67 0.39 -5.30 12.98
C GLY A 67 0.42 -6.43 11.94
N ALA A 68 -0.21 -6.26 10.78
CA ALA A 68 -0.34 -7.30 9.76
C ALA A 68 0.69 -7.18 8.63
N TYR A 69 1.35 -6.03 8.50
CA TYR A 69 2.30 -5.73 7.43
C TYR A 69 3.63 -5.22 7.98
N ARG A 70 4.73 -5.54 7.28
CA ARG A 70 6.06 -5.05 7.63
C ARG A 70 6.31 -3.61 7.17
N TYR A 71 5.74 -3.23 6.02
CA TYR A 71 5.87 -1.90 5.44
C TYR A 71 4.53 -1.38 4.94
N ALA A 72 4.41 -0.04 4.88
CA ALA A 72 3.30 0.65 4.26
C ALA A 72 3.82 1.67 3.24
N LEU A 73 3.12 1.79 2.12
CA LEU A 73 3.37 2.79 1.08
C LEU A 73 2.07 3.55 0.79
N VAL A 74 2.12 4.87 0.81
CA VAL A 74 1.00 5.73 0.42
C VAL A 74 1.39 6.46 -0.87
N LEU A 75 0.55 6.37 -1.89
CA LEU A 75 0.78 7.00 -3.20
C LEU A 75 -0.43 7.86 -3.58
N PHE A 76 -0.18 9.13 -3.88
CA PHE A 76 -1.17 10.09 -4.32
C PHE A 76 -0.48 11.21 -5.09
N ASP A 77 -1.26 11.93 -5.89
CA ASP A 77 -0.73 13.03 -6.67
C ASP A 77 -0.58 14.26 -5.79
N HIS A 78 0.63 14.78 -5.71
CA HIS A 78 0.87 16.11 -5.20
C HIS A 78 0.45 17.11 -6.29
N GLN A 79 -0.78 17.63 -6.22
CA GLN A 79 -1.26 18.58 -7.22
C GLN A 79 -0.25 19.72 -7.45
N CYS A 80 0.18 19.88 -8.70
CA CYS A 80 0.88 21.07 -9.16
C CYS A 80 -0.16 22.18 -9.35
N CYS A 81 -0.29 23.08 -8.39
CA CYS A 81 -0.98 24.34 -8.63
C CYS A 81 -0.12 25.18 -9.60
N GLN A 82 -0.63 25.37 -10.82
CA GLN A 82 -0.22 26.47 -11.68
C GLN A 82 -0.57 27.80 -10.98
N PRO A 83 0.26 28.85 -11.09
CA PRO A 83 -0.17 30.21 -10.76
C PRO A 83 -1.24 30.73 -11.73
#